data_AF-A0A2S1JR09-F1
#
_entry.id   AF-A0A2S1JR09-F1
#
_cell.length_a   1.000
_cell.length_b   1.000
_cell.length_c   1.000
_cell.angle_alpha   90.00
_cell.angle_beta   90.00
_cell.angle_gamma   90.00
#
_symmetry.space_group_name_H-M   'P 1'
#
loop_
_entity.id
_entity.type
_entity.pdbx_description
1 polymer ?
#
loop_
_entity_poly.entity_id
_entity_poly.type
_entity_poly.pdbx_seq_one_letter_code
_entity_poly.pdbx_strand_id
1 'polypeptide(L)'
;MDHKQSLSNQQALTPYKQAIARYVRASMALKGMRYGDLAQALAERGISMTPENLRSKVSKCMFSADLLAAIIDAMSVEDSAMLEILKQARELQDRGLYAEQEKS
;
A
#
# COMPACT_ATOMS: atom_id res chain seq x y z
N MET A 1 9.47 -23.60 10.21
CA MET A 1 8.22 -22.88 9.89
C MET A 1 7.43 -23.73 8.91
N ASP A 2 6.15 -23.97 9.18
CA ASP A 2 5.28 -24.78 8.31
C ASP A 2 4.96 -24.00 7.02
N HIS A 3 5.23 -24.61 5.86
CA HIS A 3 4.98 -24.02 4.55
C HIS A 3 3.50 -23.66 4.33
N LYS A 4 2.58 -24.45 4.88
CA LYS A 4 1.12 -24.18 4.79
C LYS A 4 0.74 -22.92 5.55
N GLN A 5 1.33 -22.70 6.73
CA GLN A 5 1.09 -21.51 7.52
C GLN A 5 1.58 -20.24 6.80
N SER A 6 2.75 -20.30 6.15
CA SER A 6 3.29 -19.18 5.38
C SER A 6 2.37 -18.79 4.21
N LEU A 7 1.81 -19.76 3.49
CA LEU A 7 0.88 -19.52 2.38
C LEU A 7 -0.44 -18.93 2.85
N SER A 8 -1.01 -19.47 3.93
CA SER A 8 -2.24 -18.94 4.54
C SER A 8 -2.06 -17.50 5.02
N ASN A 9 -0.94 -17.20 5.68
CA ASN A 9 -0.61 -15.83 6.09
C ASN A 9 -0.49 -14.90 4.87
N GLN A 10 0.11 -15.37 3.77
CA GLN A 10 0.24 -14.58 2.55
C GLN A 10 -1.11 -14.23 1.94
N GLN A 11 -2.05 -15.19 1.91
CA GLN A 11 -3.42 -14.97 1.46
C GLN A 11 -4.15 -13.97 2.36
N ALA A 12 -4.11 -14.16 3.67
CA ALA A 12 -4.76 -13.26 4.64
C ALA A 12 -4.22 -11.82 4.58
N LEU A 13 -2.94 -11.64 4.25
CA LEU A 13 -2.31 -10.33 4.12
C LEU A 13 -2.51 -9.66 2.74
N THR A 14 -2.98 -10.40 1.75
CA THR A 14 -3.13 -9.89 0.37
C THR A 14 -4.07 -8.68 0.27
N PRO A 15 -5.24 -8.65 0.92
CA PRO A 15 -6.13 -7.48 0.91
C PRO A 15 -5.46 -6.21 1.44
N TYR A 16 -4.66 -6.32 2.52
CA TYR A 16 -3.92 -5.19 3.07
C TYR A 16 -2.86 -4.67 2.10
N LYS A 17 -2.10 -5.57 1.46
CA LYS A 17 -1.11 -5.18 0.44
C LYS A 17 -1.79 -4.40 -0.69
N GLN A 18 -2.89 -4.93 -1.23
CA GLN A 18 -3.63 -4.30 -2.31
C GLN A 18 -4.20 -2.94 -1.88
N ALA A 19 -4.77 -2.84 -0.67
CA ALA A 19 -5.30 -1.60 -0.12
C ALA A 19 -4.22 -0.52 0.03
N ILE A 20 -3.04 -0.86 0.57
CA ILE A 20 -1.91 0.07 0.69
C ILE A 20 -1.50 0.60 -0.69
N ALA A 21 -1.29 -0.29 -1.66
CA ALA A 21 -0.85 0.13 -2.99
C ALA A 21 -1.92 0.93 -3.74
N ARG A 22 -3.21 0.61 -3.54
CA ARG A 22 -4.32 1.39 -4.10
C ARG A 22 -4.39 2.77 -3.46
N TYR A 23 -4.27 2.85 -2.14
CA TYR A 23 -4.26 4.11 -1.40
C TYR A 23 -3.13 5.03 -1.87
N VAL A 24 -1.88 4.55 -1.91
CA VAL A 24 -0.73 5.37 -2.33
C VAL A 24 -0.94 5.93 -3.74
N ARG A 25 -1.38 5.10 -4.70
CA ARG A 25 -1.63 5.57 -6.07
C ARG A 25 -2.77 6.59 -6.15
N ALA A 26 -3.86 6.36 -5.42
CA ALA A 26 -4.99 7.28 -5.38
C ALA A 26 -4.59 8.63 -4.77
N SER A 27 -3.87 8.62 -3.65
CA SER A 27 -3.39 9.84 -2.99
C SER A 27 -2.44 10.63 -3.87
N MET A 28 -1.52 9.95 -4.57
CA MET A 28 -0.67 10.60 -5.57
C MET A 28 -1.48 11.25 -6.69
N ALA A 29 -2.46 10.53 -7.26
CA ALA A 29 -3.31 11.06 -8.33
C ALA A 29 -4.15 12.26 -7.87
N LEU A 30 -4.77 12.19 -6.69
CA LEU A 30 -5.58 13.27 -6.11
C LEU A 30 -4.77 14.54 -5.87
N LYS A 31 -3.48 14.40 -5.54
CA LYS A 31 -2.56 15.52 -5.33
C LYS A 31 -1.79 15.94 -6.58
N GLY A 32 -2.04 15.31 -7.73
CA GLY A 32 -1.31 15.57 -8.97
C GLY A 32 0.17 15.18 -8.91
N MET A 33 0.58 14.34 -7.97
CA MET A 33 1.97 13.90 -7.79
C MET A 33 2.31 12.70 -8.66
N ARG A 34 3.50 12.72 -9.23
CA ARG A 34 4.18 11.60 -9.90
C ARG A 34 5.23 11.00 -8.97
N TYR A 35 5.79 9.85 -9.36
CA TYR A 35 6.86 9.21 -8.58
C TYR A 35 8.14 10.06 -8.48
N GLY A 36 8.37 10.95 -9.45
CA GLY A 36 9.43 11.96 -9.38
C GLY A 36 9.22 12.93 -8.22
N ASP A 37 8.01 13.46 -8.10
CA ASP A 37 7.64 14.41 -7.05
C ASP A 37 7.69 13.75 -5.67
N LEU A 38 7.21 12.51 -5.55
CA LEU A 38 7.32 11.74 -4.30
C LEU A 38 8.78 11.45 -3.92
N ALA A 39 9.63 11.11 -4.89
CA ALA A 39 11.07 10.91 -4.64
C ALA A 39 11.72 12.21 -4.14
N GLN A 40 11.37 13.35 -4.73
CA GLN A 40 11.86 14.65 -4.29
C GLN A 40 11.37 14.99 -2.87
N ALA A 41 10.08 14.81 -2.58
CA ALA A 41 9.53 15.07 -1.25
C ALA A 41 10.15 14.19 -0.15
N LEU A 42 10.51 12.94 -0.48
CA LEU A 42 11.27 12.06 0.41
C LEU A 42 12.72 12.51 0.56
N ALA A 43 13.36 12.97 -0.52
CA ALA A 43 14.74 13.48 -0.48
C ALA A 43 14.87 14.73 0.41
N GLU A 44 13.87 15.62 0.41
CA GLU A 44 13.79 16.78 1.32
C GLU A 44 13.77 16.36 2.81
N ARG A 45 13.38 15.10 3.10
CA ARG A 45 13.39 14.49 4.44
C ARG A 45 14.63 13.62 4.70
N GLY A 46 15.62 13.66 3.81
CA GLY A 46 16.85 12.86 3.89
C GLY A 46 16.71 11.42 3.38
N ILE A 47 15.60 11.05 2.74
CA ILE A 47 15.34 9.70 2.24
C ILE A 47 15.54 9.68 0.71
N SER A 48 16.69 9.19 0.25
CA SER A 48 17.00 9.13 -1.17
C SER A 48 16.44 7.88 -1.84
N MET A 49 15.55 8.07 -2.82
CA MET A 49 14.96 6.99 -3.62
C MET A 49 14.80 7.42 -5.08
N THR A 50 14.93 6.47 -6.01
CA THR A 50 14.59 6.74 -7.41
C THR A 50 13.08 6.55 -7.66
N PRO A 51 12.49 7.24 -8.65
CA PRO A 51 11.09 7.05 -9.03
C PRO A 51 10.77 5.59 -9.41
N GLU A 52 11.72 4.91 -10.08
CA GLU A 52 11.64 3.49 -10.45
C GLU A 52 11.55 2.58 -9.22
N ASN A 53 12.35 2.87 -8.18
CA ASN A 53 12.37 2.13 -6.92
C ASN A 53 11.02 2.30 -6.18
N LEU A 54 10.52 3.53 -6.08
CA LEU A 54 9.20 3.81 -5.49
C LEU A 54 8.08 3.09 -6.23
N ARG A 55 8.04 3.17 -7.56
CA ARG A 55 7.05 2.47 -8.39
C ARG A 55 7.09 0.97 -8.16
N SER A 56 8.28 0.39 -8.09
CA SER A 56 8.47 -1.03 -7.82
C SER A 56 7.99 -1.43 -6.43
N LYS A 57 8.30 -0.63 -5.40
CA LYS A 57 7.84 -0.88 -4.02
C LYS A 57 6.34 -0.76 -3.88
N VAL A 58 5.71 0.24 -4.51
CA VAL A 58 4.25 0.39 -4.56
C VAL A 58 3.61 -0.79 -5.30
N SER A 59 4.17 -1.22 -6.42
CA SER A 59 3.62 -2.33 -7.19
C SER A 59 3.73 -3.67 -6.48
N LYS A 60 4.84 -3.91 -5.77
CA LYS A 60 5.10 -5.17 -5.06
C LYS A 60 4.69 -5.14 -3.59
N CYS A 61 4.20 -4.01 -3.09
CA CYS A 61 3.89 -3.77 -1.68
C CYS A 61 5.05 -4.12 -0.74
N MET A 62 6.27 -3.76 -1.14
CA MET A 62 7.50 -4.01 -0.36
C MET A 62 7.90 -2.76 0.42
N PHE A 63 7.06 -2.42 1.38
CA PHE A 63 7.28 -1.33 2.32
C PHE A 63 7.69 -1.90 3.67
N SER A 64 8.76 -1.36 4.23
CA SER A 64 8.94 -1.38 5.67
C SER A 64 7.98 -0.35 6.30
N ALA A 65 7.66 -0.51 7.58
CA ALA A 65 6.65 0.32 8.25
C ALA A 65 7.07 1.80 8.31
N ASP A 66 8.35 2.05 8.55
CA ASP A 66 9.00 3.36 8.49
C ASP A 66 8.87 4.03 7.11
N LEU A 67 9.11 3.31 6.03
CA LEU A 67 8.98 3.84 4.67
C LEU A 67 7.53 4.17 4.34
N LEU A 68 6.57 3.34 4.77
CA LEU A 68 5.15 3.65 4.58
C LEU A 68 4.77 4.94 5.31
N ALA A 69 5.22 5.11 6.55
CA ALA A 69 4.99 6.33 7.32
C ALA A 69 5.60 7.55 6.62
N ALA A 70 6.84 7.43 6.14
CA ALA A 70 7.51 8.51 5.39
C ALA A 70 6.77 8.87 4.09
N ILE A 71 6.22 7.90 3.38
CA ILE A 71 5.42 8.14 2.17
C ILE A 71 4.10 8.86 2.51
N ILE A 72 3.42 8.45 3.59
CA ILE A 72 2.19 9.12 4.05
C ILE A 72 2.46 10.58 4.42
N ASP A 73 3.53 10.82 5.19
CA ASP A 73 3.97 12.16 5.59
C ASP A 73 4.40 13.01 4.38
N ALA A 74 5.18 12.45 3.46
CA ALA A 74 5.61 13.14 2.23
C ALA A 74 4.43 13.55 1.33
N MET A 75 3.32 12.79 1.40
CA MET A 75 2.10 13.13 0.69
C MET A 75 1.16 14.03 1.50
N SER A 76 1.42 14.31 2.78
CA SER A 76 0.53 15.05 3.69
C SER A 76 -0.92 14.51 3.68
N VAL A 77 -1.06 13.22 4.02
CA VAL A 77 -2.35 12.51 4.07
C VAL A 77 -2.55 11.71 5.38
N GLU A 78 -1.83 12.10 6.43
CA GLU A 78 -1.77 11.47 7.75
C GLU A 78 -3.15 11.29 8.41
N ASP A 79 -4.05 12.28 8.26
CA ASP A 79 -5.35 12.30 8.94
C ASP A 79 -6.31 11.18 8.50
N SER A 80 -6.13 10.67 7.28
CA SER A 80 -7.05 9.68 6.68
C SER A 80 -6.37 8.39 6.24
N ALA A 81 -5.04 8.34 6.18
CA ALA A 81 -4.33 7.23 5.54
C ALA A 81 -4.67 5.86 6.12
N MET A 82 -4.51 5.69 7.44
CA MET A 82 -4.77 4.39 8.06
C MET A 82 -6.25 4.00 7.95
N LEU A 83 -7.16 4.96 8.15
CA LEU A 83 -8.60 4.72 8.09
C LEU A 83 -9.03 4.25 6.69
N GLU A 84 -8.58 4.93 5.64
CA GLU A 84 -8.91 4.61 4.25
C GLU A 84 -8.26 3.29 3.81
N ILE A 85 -7.02 3.02 4.20
CA ILE A 85 -6.35 1.75 3.93
C ILE A 85 -7.14 0.59 4.56
N LEU A 86 -7.52 0.71 5.84
CA LEU A 86 -8.25 -0.35 6.53
C LEU A 86 -9.66 -0.54 5.98
N LYS A 87 -10.33 0.55 5.58
CA LYS A 87 -11.62 0.48 4.90
C LYS A 87 -11.52 -0.31 3.59
N GLN A 88 -10.55 0.03 2.73
CA GLN A 88 -10.32 -0.68 1.48
C GLN A 88 -9.92 -2.14 1.70
N ALA A 89 -9.12 -2.44 2.74
CA ALA A 89 -8.73 -3.81 3.06
C ALA A 89 -9.95 -4.67 3.43
N ARG A 90 -10.87 -4.14 4.25
CA ARG A 90 -12.13 -4.82 4.60
C ARG A 90 -13.01 -5.04 3.38
N GLU A 91 -13.19 -4.02 2.53
CA GLU A 91 -13.95 -4.16 1.28
C GLU A 91 -13.39 -5.26 0.36
N LEU A 92 -12.07 -5.41 0.31
CA LEU A 92 -11.41 -6.46 -0.47
C LEU A 92 -11.55 -7.85 0.16
N GLN A 93 -11.53 -7.94 1.50
CA GLN A 93 -11.80 -9.18 2.23
C GLN A 93 -13.24 -9.65 1.99
N ASP A 94 -14.20 -8.74 2.12
CA ASP A 94 -15.61 -9.04 1.91
C ASP A 94 -15.87 -9.53 0.48
N ARG A 95 -15.30 -8.87 -0.54
CA ARG A 95 -15.40 -9.31 -1.94
C ARG A 95 -14.79 -10.70 -2.19
N GLY A 96 -13.68 -11.01 -1.52
CA GLY A 96 -13.07 -12.34 -1.59
C GLY A 96 -13.98 -13.43 -1.01
N LEU A 97 -14.65 -13.15 0.11
CA LEU A 97 -15.60 -14.05 0.75
C LEU A 97 -16.82 -14.35 -0.15
N TYR A 98 -17.39 -13.34 -0.82
CA TYR A 98 -18.50 -13.56 -1.75
C TYR A 98 -18.08 -14.36 -3.00
N ALA A 99 -16.87 -14.14 -3.53
CA ALA A 99 -16.37 -14.86 -4.70
C ALA A 99 -16.04 -16.34 -4.42
N GLU A 100 -15.78 -16.72 -3.17
CA GLU A 100 -15.59 -18.11 -2.75
C GLU A 100 -16.94 -18.82 -2.47
N GLN A 101 -17.94 -18.08 -1.97
CA GLN A 101 -19.30 -18.60 -1.74
C GLN A 101 -20.05 -18.93 -3.03
N GLU A 102 -19.82 -18.20 -4.12
CA GLU A 102 -20.45 -18.48 -5.43
C GLU A 102 -19.85 -19.68 -6.18
N LYS A 103 -18.74 -20.25 -5.68
CA LYS A 103 -18.05 -21.41 -6.28
C LYS A 103 -18.33 -22.74 -5.57
N SER A 104 -19.07 -22.73 -4.46
CA SER A 104 -19.51 -23.92 -3.71
C SER A 104 -21.00 -24.18 -3.95
#